data_AF-A0A6C1NHY8-F1
#
_entry.id   AF-A0A6C1NHY8-F1
#
_cell.length_a   1.000
_cell.length_b   1.000
_cell.length_c   1.000
_cell.angle_alpha   90.00
_cell.angle_beta   90.00
_cell.angle_gamma   90.00
#
_symmetry.space_group_name_H-M   'P 1'
#
loop_
_entity.id
_entity.type
_entity.pdbx_description
1 polymer ?
#
loop_
_entity_poly.entity_id
_entity_poly.type
_entity_poly.pdbx_seq_one_letter_code
_entity_poly.pdbx_strand_id
1 'polypeptide(L)'
;MSLELREVTAADFHAIHRDLLTVLDPQIEAPRWRRLWEPGWETGGEAPGYALWDGSRPVGFVATLHQPPPEDGRSRICSLSSWIVLEPWRGSGLRLLSPV
;
A
#
# COMPACT_ATOMS: atom_id res chain seq x y z
N MET A 1 -7.45 -21.77 -0.82
CA MET A 1 -7.10 -20.34 -1.01
C MET A 1 -5.99 -20.02 -0.02
N SER A 2 -4.78 -19.75 -0.50
CA SER A 2 -3.65 -19.36 0.36
C SER A 2 -3.43 -17.86 0.16
N LEU A 3 -3.82 -17.07 1.16
CA LEU A 3 -3.62 -15.63 1.13
C LEU A 3 -2.26 -15.27 1.69
N GLU A 4 -1.41 -14.68 0.87
CA GLU A 4 -0.08 -14.22 1.24
C GLU A 4 -0.09 -12.72 1.54
N LEU A 5 0.58 -12.31 2.62
CA LEU A 5 0.84 -10.92 2.93
C LEU A 5 2.29 -10.62 2.54
N ARG A 6 2.52 -9.58 1.75
CA ARG A 6 3.88 -9.16 1.39
C ARG A 6 4.01 -7.64 1.31
N GLU A 7 5.24 -7.17 1.48
CA GLU A 7 5.63 -5.81 1.14
C GLU A 7 5.39 -5.54 -0.34
N VAL A 8 4.91 -4.34 -0.64
CA VAL A 8 4.72 -3.87 -1.99
C VAL A 8 6.03 -3.28 -2.50
N THR A 9 6.38 -3.59 -3.74
CA THR A 9 7.53 -3.00 -4.44
C THR A 9 7.07 -2.07 -5.56
N ALA A 10 8.01 -1.35 -6.18
CA ALA A 10 7.74 -0.55 -7.38
C ALA A 10 7.19 -1.39 -8.55
N ALA A 11 7.55 -2.66 -8.64
CA ALA A 11 7.09 -3.56 -9.70
C ALA A 11 5.60 -3.92 -9.56
N ASP A 12 5.05 -3.88 -8.35
CA ASP A 12 3.66 -4.26 -8.06
C ASP A 12 2.65 -3.17 -8.45
N PHE A 13 3.11 -1.95 -8.74
CA PHE A 13 2.26 -0.78 -8.98
C PHE A 13 1.16 -1.07 -10.01
N HIS A 14 1.50 -1.63 -11.17
CA HIS A 14 0.52 -1.82 -12.23
C HIS A 14 -0.59 -2.81 -11.85
N ALA A 15 -0.25 -3.88 -11.14
CA ALA A 15 -1.23 -4.87 -10.69
C ALA A 15 -2.15 -4.28 -9.63
N ILE A 16 -1.58 -3.61 -8.62
CA ILE A 16 -2.35 -2.97 -7.53
C ILE A 16 -3.21 -1.83 -8.07
N HIS A 17 -2.67 -1.00 -8.97
CA HIS A 17 -3.43 0.09 -9.57
C HIS A 17 -4.68 -0.43 -10.28
N ARG A 18 -4.48 -1.36 -11.23
CA ARG A 18 -5.55 -1.91 -12.06
C ARG A 18 -6.61 -2.65 -11.23
N ASP A 19 -6.17 -3.52 -10.33
CA ASP A 19 -7.07 -4.47 -9.67
C ASP A 19 -7.67 -3.95 -8.36
N LEU A 20 -7.04 -2.94 -7.73
CA LEU A 20 -7.44 -2.40 -6.43
C LEU A 20 -7.68 -0.89 -6.47
N LEU A 21 -6.71 -0.07 -6.88
CA LEU A 21 -6.84 1.39 -6.73
C LEU A 21 -7.89 2.00 -7.67
N THR A 22 -8.04 1.48 -8.89
CA THR A 22 -9.15 1.87 -9.78
C THR A 22 -10.51 1.43 -9.22
N VAL A 23 -10.57 0.35 -8.44
CA VAL A 23 -11.79 -0.08 -7.74
C VAL A 23 -12.08 0.80 -6.53
N LEU A 24 -11.04 1.25 -5.83
CA LEU A 24 -11.14 2.15 -4.68
C LEU A 24 -11.68 3.52 -5.08
N ASP A 25 -11.07 4.13 -6.10
CA ASP A 25 -11.49 5.41 -6.63
C ASP A 25 -11.10 5.52 -8.13
N PRO A 26 -12.05 5.34 -9.05
CA PRO A 26 -11.79 5.41 -10.49
C PRO A 26 -11.57 6.85 -11.00
N GLN A 27 -11.80 7.88 -10.17
CA GLN A 27 -11.60 9.27 -10.56
C GLN A 27 -10.15 9.72 -10.39
N ILE A 28 -9.35 8.96 -9.63
CA ILE A 28 -7.94 9.26 -9.43
C ILE A 28 -7.11 8.60 -10.53
N GLU A 29 -6.38 9.43 -11.28
CA GLU A 29 -5.52 8.96 -12.35
C GLU A 29 -4.25 8.28 -11.83
N ALA A 30 -3.69 7.37 -12.64
CA ALA A 30 -2.49 6.60 -12.31
C ALA A 30 -1.29 7.45 -11.83
N PRO A 31 -0.96 8.63 -12.41
CA PRO A 31 0.15 9.45 -11.92
C PRO A 31 -0.07 9.95 -10.48
N ARG A 32 -1.32 10.17 -10.07
CA ARG A 32 -1.63 10.56 -8.70
C ARG A 32 -1.48 9.38 -7.74
N TRP A 33 -1.91 8.18 -8.15
CA TRP A 33 -1.68 6.97 -7.39
C TRP A 33 -0.19 6.61 -7.24
N ARG A 34 0.61 6.90 -8.27
CA ARG A 34 2.06 6.66 -8.28
C ARG A 34 2.79 7.33 -7.12
N ARG A 35 2.24 8.44 -6.58
CA ARG A 35 2.79 9.16 -5.43
C ARG A 35 2.82 8.35 -4.13
N LEU A 36 2.07 7.23 -4.04
CA LEU A 36 2.19 6.31 -2.91
C LEU A 36 3.51 5.52 -2.95
N TRP A 37 4.06 5.30 -4.15
CA TRP A 37 5.37 4.66 -4.36
C TRP A 37 6.51 5.67 -4.43
N GLU A 38 6.22 6.83 -5.01
CA GLU A 38 7.19 7.88 -5.31
C GLU A 38 6.68 9.19 -4.70
N PRO A 39 6.72 9.36 -3.37
CA PRO A 39 6.11 10.50 -2.70
C PRO A 39 6.83 11.83 -2.98
N GLY A 40 8.03 11.79 -3.55
CA GLY A 40 8.83 12.97 -3.88
C GLY A 40 9.75 13.42 -2.74
N TRP A 41 9.86 12.63 -1.67
CA TRP A 41 10.85 12.79 -0.60
C TRP A 41 11.49 11.43 -0.26
N GLU A 42 12.63 11.48 0.42
CA GLU A 42 13.37 10.30 0.85
C GLU A 42 12.58 9.55 1.94
N THR A 43 12.26 8.27 1.69
CA THR A 43 11.55 7.42 2.66
C THR A 43 12.50 6.50 3.43
N GLY A 44 13.79 6.48 3.11
CA GLY A 44 14.77 5.61 3.78
C GLY A 44 14.63 4.13 3.40
N GLY A 45 14.07 3.84 2.21
CA GLY A 45 13.88 2.48 1.70
C GLY A 45 12.63 1.78 2.24
N GLU A 46 11.79 2.48 3.01
CA GLU A 46 10.55 1.93 3.56
C GLU A 46 9.56 1.58 2.44
N ALA A 47 8.84 0.47 2.63
CA ALA A 47 7.87 0.01 1.64
C ALA A 47 6.72 1.04 1.46
N PRO A 48 6.19 1.18 0.24
CA PRO A 48 5.01 2.01 -0.06
C PRO A 48 3.70 1.43 0.51
N GLY A 49 3.75 0.22 1.04
CA GLY A 49 2.62 -0.44 1.67
C GLY A 49 2.75 -1.95 1.70
N TYR A 50 1.65 -2.59 2.06
CA TYR A 50 1.52 -4.04 2.11
C TYR A 50 0.30 -4.49 1.32
N ALA A 51 0.40 -5.66 0.68
CA ALA A 51 -0.69 -6.22 -0.11
C ALA A 51 -0.98 -7.67 0.27
N LEU A 52 -2.26 -8.04 0.19
CA LEU A 52 -2.74 -9.41 0.26
C LEU A 52 -2.84 -9.97 -1.15
N TRP A 53 -2.28 -11.15 -1.36
CA TRP A 53 -2.24 -11.84 -2.64
C TRP A 53 -2.96 -13.18 -2.56
N ASP A 54 -3.84 -13.43 -3.53
CA ASP A 54 -4.42 -14.74 -3.80
C ASP A 54 -3.75 -15.29 -5.07
N GLY A 55 -2.69 -16.07 -4.88
CA GLY A 55 -1.77 -16.43 -5.96
C GLY A 55 -1.09 -15.19 -6.56
N SER A 56 -1.27 -14.97 -7.87
CA SER A 56 -0.69 -13.82 -8.58
C SER A 56 -1.58 -12.58 -8.58
N ARG A 57 -2.74 -12.61 -7.91
CA ARG A 57 -3.70 -11.50 -7.91
C ARG A 57 -3.65 -10.72 -6.59
N PRO A 58 -3.45 -9.40 -6.61
CA PRO A 58 -3.63 -8.59 -5.43
C PRO A 58 -5.13 -8.45 -5.11
N VAL A 59 -5.50 -8.73 -3.87
CA VAL A 59 -6.90 -8.73 -3.39
C VAL A 59 -7.13 -7.77 -2.21
N GLY A 60 -6.05 -7.23 -1.64
CA GLY A 60 -6.11 -6.13 -0.69
C GLY A 60 -4.78 -5.37 -0.64
N PHE A 61 -4.83 -4.11 -0.23
CA PHE A 61 -3.69 -3.21 -0.16
C PHE A 61 -3.91 -2.17 0.93
N VAL A 62 -2.85 -1.84 1.67
CA VAL A 62 -2.77 -0.65 2.52
C VAL A 62 -1.49 0.09 2.16
N ALA A 63 -1.62 1.39 1.90
CA ALA A 63 -0.49 2.26 1.62
C ALA A 63 0.10 2.86 2.90
N THR A 64 1.42 2.97 2.95
CA THR A 64 2.19 3.57 4.04
C THR A 64 3.02 4.74 3.54
N LEU A 65 2.84 5.92 4.14
CA LEU A 65 3.57 7.14 3.80
C LEU A 65 4.49 7.52 4.97
N HIS A 66 5.78 7.21 4.80
CA HIS A 66 6.81 7.50 5.77
C HIS A 66 7.32 8.93 5.59
N GLN A 67 7.25 9.74 6.64
CA GLN A 67 7.86 11.07 6.64
C GLN A 67 9.38 10.97 6.78
N PRO A 68 10.13 11.98 6.28
CA PRO A 68 11.55 12.09 6.59
C PRO A 68 11.80 12.06 8.10
N PRO A 69 12.96 11.54 8.55
CA PRO A 69 13.31 11.58 9.97
C PRO A 69 13.26 13.02 10.49
N PRO A 70 12.59 13.28 11.62
CA PRO A 70 12.53 14.63 12.17
C PRO A 70 13.88 15.04 12.76
N GLU A 71 14.23 16.32 12.63
CA GLU A 71 15.52 16.86 13.11
C GLU A 71 15.59 17.01 14.63
N ASP A 72 14.44 17.03 15.31
CA ASP A 72 14.30 17.30 16.75
C ASP A 72 14.30 16.03 17.63
N GLY A 73 14.72 14.89 17.08
CA GLY A 73 14.82 13.63 17.81
C GLY A 73 13.48 12.94 18.09
N ARG A 74 12.36 13.44 17.55
CA ARG A 74 11.08 12.74 17.61
C ARG A 74 11.10 11.43 16.82
N SER A 75 10.15 10.54 17.10
CA SER A 75 9.95 9.32 16.33
C SER A 75 9.53 9.64 14.89
N ARG A 76 9.93 8.77 13.96
CA ARG A 76 9.43 8.80 12.58
C ARG A 76 7.90 8.64 12.57
N ILE A 77 7.26 9.32 11.62
CA ILE A 77 5.82 9.22 11.41
C ILE A 77 5.56 8.37 10.17
N CYS A 78 4.79 7.29 10.35
CA CYS A 78 4.17 6.56 9.25
C CYS A 78 2.68 6.87 9.22
N SER A 79 2.20 7.43 8.11
CA SER A 79 0.77 7.64 7.89
C SER A 79 0.19 6.50 7.07
N LEU A 80 -0.88 5.90 7.57
CA LEU A 80 -1.71 5.00 6.77
C LEU A 80 -2.53 5.83 5.78
N SER A 81 -2.55 5.38 4.53
CA SER A 81 -3.32 6.00 3.46
C SER A 81 -4.32 4.99 2.89
N SER A 82 -4.51 4.97 1.57
CA SER A 82 -5.46 4.12 0.87
C SER A 82 -5.44 2.68 1.35
N TRP A 83 -6.58 2.23 1.86
CA TRP A 83 -6.80 0.89 2.36
C TRP A 83 -8.02 0.28 1.67
N ILE A 84 -7.79 -0.80 0.92
CA ILE A 84 -8.84 -1.52 0.20
C ILE A 84 -8.65 -3.02 0.34
N VAL A 85 -9.77 -3.74 0.48
CA VAL A 85 -9.84 -5.20 0.34
C VAL A 85 -11.07 -5.54 -0.48
N LEU A 86 -10.90 -6.35 -1.53
CA LEU A 86 -11.99 -6.82 -2.35
C LEU A 86 -12.97 -7.66 -1.52
N GLU A 87 -14.26 -7.57 -1.85
CA GLU A 87 -15.35 -8.08 -1.00
C GLU A 87 -15.17 -9.53 -0.51
N PRO A 88 -14.79 -10.52 -1.37
CA PRO A 88 -14.61 -11.90 -0.92
C PRO A 88 -13.49 -12.10 0.13
N TRP A 89 -12.58 -11.13 0.28
CA TRP A 89 -11.40 -11.24 1.15
C TRP A 89 -11.43 -10.28 2.35
N ARG A 90 -12.51 -9.50 2.55
CA ARG A 90 -12.59 -8.49 3.62
C ARG A 90 -12.34 -9.04 5.02
N GLY A 91 -12.68 -10.31 5.28
CA GLY A 91 -12.38 -10.98 6.56
C GLY A 91 -10.87 -11.07 6.89
N SER A 92 -10.00 -10.86 5.90
CA SER A 92 -8.54 -10.82 6.07
C SER A 92 -7.98 -9.40 6.19
N GLY A 93 -8.81 -8.35 6.19
CA GLY A 93 -8.33 -6.97 6.08
C GLY A 93 -7.38 -6.52 7.18
N LEU A 94 -7.58 -6.98 8.42
CA LEU A 94 -6.69 -6.65 9.53
C LEU A 94 -5.26 -7.19 9.36
N ARG A 95 -5.05 -8.21 8.52
CA ARG A 95 -3.70 -8.73 8.24
C ARG A 95 -2.81 -7.68 7.60
N LEU A 96 -3.39 -6.73 6.85
CA LEU A 96 -2.65 -5.63 6.23
C LEU A 96 -2.02 -4.68 7.26
N LEU A 97 -2.50 -4.68 8.51
CA LEU A 97 -1.94 -3.86 9.58
C LEU A 97 -0.90 -4.60 10.44
N SER A 98 -0.74 -5.91 10.27
CA SER A 98 0.21 -6.68 11.09
C SER A 98 1.67 -6.20 11.01
N PRO A 99 2.17 -5.66 9.88
CA PRO A 99 3.54 -5.16 9.78
C PRO A 99 3.71 -3.68 10.16
N VAL A 100 2.61 -2.98 10.49
CA VAL A 100 2.59 -1.52 10.73
C VAL A 100 2.69 -1.23 12.23
#